data_AF-A0A3D0SM24-F1
#
_entry.id   AF-A0A3D0SM24-F1
#
_cell.length_a   1.000
_cell.length_b   1.000
_cell.length_c   1.000
_cell.angle_alpha   90.00
_cell.angle_beta   90.00
_cell.angle_gamma   90.00
#
_symmetry.space_group_name_H-M   'P 1'
#
loop_
_entity.id
_entity.type
_entity.pdbx_description
1 polymer ?
#
loop_
_entity_poly.entity_id
_entity_poly.type
_entity_poly.pdbx_seq_one_letter_code
_entity_poly.pdbx_strand_id
1 'polypeptide(L)'
;IVGMGGANFPAAVKLSKARQAGVHTLVVNGAECEPYVTCDDRLMRERAEAIIDGTAIMLHALQAPRALIAIEDNKPEAIQIMRDACRQDARIEVLSLASRYPAGSAKQLIQ
;
A
#
# COMPACT_ATOMS: atom_id res chain seq x y z
N ILE A 1 -2.25 -0.26 -17.45
CA ILE A 1 -2.27 0.06 -16.00
C ILE A 1 -0.98 0.82 -15.66
N VAL A 2 -1.11 2.09 -15.32
CA VAL A 2 0.00 2.99 -14.89
C VAL A 2 -0.15 3.24 -13.39
N GLY A 3 0.97 3.44 -12.66
CA GLY A 3 0.91 3.74 -11.23
C GLY A 3 0.32 5.13 -10.97
N MET A 4 -0.77 5.21 -10.19
CA MET A 4 -1.52 6.46 -9.98
C MET A 4 -0.86 7.45 -9.00
N GLY A 5 0.25 7.08 -8.34
CA GLY A 5 1.00 7.96 -7.42
C GLY A 5 1.89 9.02 -8.09
N GLY A 6 1.44 9.63 -9.19
CA GLY A 6 2.10 10.78 -9.83
C GLY A 6 3.35 10.49 -10.69
N ALA A 7 3.87 9.26 -10.71
CA ALA A 7 5.12 8.93 -11.42
C ALA A 7 4.93 8.35 -12.85
N ASN A 8 3.70 8.08 -13.30
CA ASN A 8 3.36 7.54 -14.65
C ASN A 8 4.23 6.36 -15.14
N PHE A 9 4.81 5.59 -14.22
CA PHE A 9 5.72 4.49 -14.57
C PHE A 9 4.92 3.20 -14.89
N PRO A 10 5.28 2.44 -15.94
CA PRO A 10 4.60 1.20 -16.27
C PRO A 10 4.72 0.18 -15.13
N ALA A 11 3.59 -0.19 -14.51
CA ALA A 11 3.57 -1.11 -13.36
C ALA A 11 4.24 -2.46 -13.67
N ALA A 12 4.04 -2.96 -14.89
CA ALA A 12 4.60 -4.23 -15.35
C ALA A 12 6.14 -4.26 -15.36
N VAL A 13 6.80 -3.16 -15.78
CA VAL A 13 8.27 -3.06 -15.83
C VAL A 13 8.85 -3.01 -14.41
N LYS A 14 8.17 -2.32 -13.48
CA LYS A 14 8.57 -2.24 -12.08
C LYS A 14 8.43 -3.60 -11.38
N LEU A 15 7.32 -4.31 -11.63
CA LEU A 15 7.07 -5.66 -11.11
C LEU A 15 8.12 -6.67 -11.60
N SER A 16 8.43 -6.67 -12.91
CA SER A 16 9.41 -7.60 -13.47
C SER A 16 10.83 -7.36 -12.92
N LYS A 17 11.25 -6.10 -12.77
CA LYS A 17 12.55 -5.77 -12.16
C LYS A 17 12.60 -6.09 -10.68
N ALA A 18 11.52 -5.85 -9.94
CA ALA A 18 11.44 -6.20 -8.52
C ALA A 18 11.53 -7.71 -8.29
N ARG A 19 10.87 -8.51 -9.14
CA ARG A 19 10.98 -9.98 -9.10
C ARG A 19 12.41 -10.44 -9.39
N GLN A 20 13.07 -9.88 -10.41
CA GLN A 20 14.47 -10.19 -10.73
C GLN A 20 15.45 -9.76 -9.64
N ALA A 21 15.16 -8.68 -8.92
CA ALA A 21 15.96 -8.18 -7.81
C ALA A 21 15.72 -8.94 -6.49
N GLY A 22 14.81 -9.92 -6.46
CA GLY A 22 14.50 -10.69 -5.25
C GLY A 22 13.84 -9.85 -4.15
N VAL A 23 12.95 -8.91 -4.53
CA VAL A 23 12.27 -8.04 -3.56
C VAL A 23 11.44 -8.88 -2.59
N HIS A 24 11.80 -8.78 -1.31
CA HIS A 24 11.18 -9.55 -0.24
C HIS A 24 9.86 -8.93 0.28
N THR A 25 9.69 -7.61 0.10
CA THR A 25 8.60 -6.86 0.71
C THR A 25 7.93 -5.94 -0.31
N LEU A 26 6.61 -6.09 -0.49
CA LEU A 26 5.76 -5.14 -1.20
C LEU A 26 5.30 -4.06 -0.21
N VAL A 27 5.41 -2.78 -0.58
CA VAL A 27 4.86 -1.68 0.21
C VAL A 27 3.76 -1.00 -0.58
N VAL A 28 2.55 -0.99 -0.03
CA VAL A 28 1.38 -0.28 -0.56
C VAL A 28 1.28 1.05 0.19
N ASN A 29 1.43 2.15 -0.54
CA ASN A 29 1.33 3.49 0.03
C ASN A 29 -0.15 3.90 0.11
N GLY A 30 -0.71 3.95 1.31
CA GLY A 30 -2.02 4.53 1.63
C GLY A 30 -1.91 5.90 2.30
N ALA A 31 -0.75 6.55 2.25
CA ALA A 31 -0.55 7.90 2.76
C ALA A 31 -0.98 8.95 1.71
N GLU A 32 -2.26 9.32 1.75
CA GLU A 32 -2.76 10.54 1.10
C GLU A 32 -2.41 11.75 1.98
N CYS A 33 -1.40 12.52 1.56
CA CYS A 33 -0.95 13.75 2.22
C CYS A 33 -1.41 15.04 1.49
N GLU A 34 -2.18 14.90 0.40
CA GLU A 34 -2.69 16.04 -0.37
C GLU A 34 -4.02 16.56 0.20
N PRO A 35 -4.09 17.84 0.62
CA PRO A 35 -5.35 18.42 1.08
C PRO A 35 -6.38 18.37 -0.07
N TYR A 36 -7.59 17.90 0.25
CA TYR A 36 -8.77 17.72 -0.63
C TYR A 36 -8.86 16.45 -1.48
N VAL A 37 -7.87 15.56 -1.44
CA VAL A 37 -8.00 14.19 -1.99
C VAL A 37 -8.41 13.28 -0.83
N THR A 38 -9.62 12.73 -0.90
CA THR A 38 -10.22 11.83 0.13
C THR A 38 -10.59 10.47 -0.46
N CYS A 39 -10.07 10.19 -1.67
CA CYS A 39 -10.51 9.05 -2.46
C CYS A 39 -9.97 7.76 -1.87
N ASP A 40 -8.72 7.73 -1.41
CA ASP A 40 -8.11 6.52 -0.85
C ASP A 40 -8.64 6.23 0.56
N ASP A 41 -8.93 7.25 1.41
CA ASP A 41 -9.61 7.01 2.70
C ASP A 41 -10.97 6.32 2.49
N ARG A 42 -11.78 6.85 1.56
CA ARG A 42 -13.11 6.29 1.27
C ARG A 42 -13.02 4.92 0.60
N LEU A 43 -12.04 4.72 -0.29
CA LEU A 43 -11.78 3.42 -0.91
C LEU A 43 -11.33 2.38 0.13
N MET A 44 -10.46 2.76 1.06
CA MET A 44 -10.01 1.87 2.15
C MET A 44 -11.14 1.50 3.11
N ARG A 45 -12.13 2.37 3.29
CA ARG A 45 -13.29 2.09 4.16
C ARG A 45 -14.37 1.28 3.44
N GLU A 46 -14.67 1.61 2.18
CA GLU A 46 -15.77 1.00 1.43
C GLU A 46 -15.38 -0.26 0.66
N ARG A 47 -14.09 -0.41 0.29
CA ARG A 47 -13.59 -1.48 -0.57
C ARG A 47 -12.28 -2.11 -0.08
N ALA A 48 -12.12 -2.21 1.23
CA ALA A 48 -10.95 -2.83 1.86
C ALA A 48 -10.61 -4.21 1.28
N GLU A 49 -11.60 -5.09 1.14
CA GLU A 49 -11.43 -6.45 0.59
C GLU A 49 -10.78 -6.41 -0.80
N ALA A 50 -11.23 -5.51 -1.69
CA ALA A 50 -10.67 -5.39 -3.03
C ALA A 50 -9.20 -4.88 -3.01
N ILE A 51 -8.82 -4.08 -2.02
CA ILE A 51 -7.44 -3.63 -1.83
C ILE A 51 -6.57 -4.80 -1.35
N ILE A 52 -7.08 -5.63 -0.44
CA ILE A 52 -6.38 -6.83 0.03
C ILE A 52 -6.21 -7.82 -1.12
N ASP A 53 -7.25 -8.07 -1.93
CA ASP A 53 -7.19 -8.94 -3.11
C ASP A 53 -6.15 -8.44 -4.13
N GLY A 54 -6.18 -7.13 -4.43
CA GLY A 54 -5.18 -6.52 -5.31
C GLY A 54 -3.75 -6.69 -4.78
N THR A 55 -3.57 -6.54 -3.47
CA THR A 55 -2.29 -6.74 -2.79
C THR A 55 -1.82 -8.20 -2.86
N ALA A 56 -2.72 -9.16 -2.67
CA ALA A 56 -2.43 -10.59 -2.78
C ALA A 56 -2.04 -10.99 -4.21
N ILE A 57 -2.71 -10.45 -5.23
CA ILE A 57 -2.36 -10.65 -6.64
C ILE A 57 -0.94 -10.10 -6.91
N MET A 58 -0.63 -8.90 -6.40
CA MET A 58 0.70 -8.30 -6.54
C MET A 58 1.78 -9.13 -5.83
N LEU A 59 1.52 -9.66 -4.63
CA LEU A 59 2.43 -10.57 -3.93
C LEU A 59 2.74 -11.81 -4.76
N HIS A 60 1.71 -12.43 -5.32
CA HIS A 60 1.87 -13.61 -6.18
C HIS A 60 2.71 -13.29 -7.42
N ALA A 61 2.43 -12.17 -8.10
CA ALA A 61 3.17 -11.76 -9.30
C ALA A 61 4.65 -11.44 -9.00
N LEU A 62 4.93 -10.87 -7.84
CA LEU A 62 6.28 -10.54 -7.38
C LEU A 62 7.03 -11.74 -6.79
N GLN A 63 6.32 -12.81 -6.42
CA GLN A 63 6.83 -13.88 -5.55
C GLN A 63 7.42 -13.35 -4.23
N ALA A 64 6.89 -12.22 -3.75
CA ALA A 64 7.33 -11.61 -2.51
C ALA A 64 6.62 -12.30 -1.31
N PRO A 65 7.35 -12.63 -0.24
CA PRO A 65 6.77 -13.32 0.92
C PRO A 65 5.89 -12.45 1.82
N ARG A 66 5.98 -11.11 1.74
CA ARG A 66 5.16 -10.21 2.57
C ARG A 66 4.81 -8.89 1.89
N ALA A 67 3.67 -8.30 2.28
CA ALA A 67 3.24 -6.94 1.92
C ALA A 67 2.94 -6.11 3.18
N LEU A 68 3.26 -4.82 3.11
CA LEU A 68 2.97 -3.82 4.13
C LEU A 68 2.08 -2.74 3.52
N ILE A 69 0.93 -2.48 4.13
CA ILE A 69 0.03 -1.38 3.77
C ILE A 69 0.24 -0.27 4.79
N ALA A 70 0.80 0.85 4.35
CA ALA A 70 1.13 1.96 5.22
C ALA A 70 0.03 3.03 5.13
N ILE A 71 -0.65 3.29 6.25
CA ILE A 71 -1.75 4.25 6.37
C ILE A 71 -1.39 5.28 7.44
N GLU A 72 -1.66 6.56 7.20
CA GLU A 72 -1.43 7.62 8.20
C GLU A 72 -2.32 7.44 9.43
N ASP A 73 -1.78 7.71 10.62
CA ASP A 73 -2.48 7.59 11.91
C ASP A 73 -3.65 8.57 12.10
N ASN A 74 -3.76 9.59 11.23
CA ASN A 74 -4.91 10.49 11.16
C ASN A 74 -6.19 9.82 10.57
N LYS A 75 -6.10 8.56 10.10
CA LYS A 75 -7.21 7.77 9.53
C LYS A 75 -7.48 6.47 10.33
N PRO A 76 -7.89 6.56 11.62
CA PRO A 76 -8.03 5.39 12.49
C PRO A 76 -9.11 4.40 12.01
N GLU A 77 -10.18 4.88 11.38
CA GLU A 77 -11.26 4.04 10.87
C GLU A 77 -10.80 3.19 9.68
N ALA A 78 -10.09 3.80 8.72
CA ALA A 78 -9.50 3.08 7.59
C ALA A 78 -8.48 2.03 8.06
N ILE A 79 -7.64 2.37 9.05
CA ILE A 79 -6.69 1.41 9.65
C ILE A 79 -7.43 0.20 10.23
N GLN A 80 -8.51 0.42 10.97
CA GLN A 80 -9.26 -0.66 11.59
C GLN A 80 -9.91 -1.57 10.55
N ILE A 81 -10.60 -1.00 9.57
CA ILE A 81 -11.26 -1.76 8.50
C ILE A 81 -10.24 -2.55 7.68
N MET A 82 -9.11 -1.93 7.32
CA MET A 82 -8.05 -2.59 6.56
C MET A 82 -7.39 -3.73 7.35
N ARG A 83 -7.17 -3.54 8.66
CA ARG A 83 -6.68 -4.62 9.54
C ARG A 83 -7.67 -5.78 9.61
N ASP A 84 -8.95 -5.48 9.62
CA ASP A 84 -10.01 -6.50 9.65
C ASP A 84 -10.08 -7.28 8.35
N ALA A 85 -9.96 -6.59 7.21
CA ALA A 85 -9.94 -7.21 5.90
C ALA A 85 -8.70 -8.08 5.67
N CYS A 86 -7.52 -7.72 6.23
CA CYS A 86 -6.29 -8.48 6.02
C CYS A 86 -6.09 -9.67 6.98
N ARG A 87 -6.97 -9.89 7.97
CA ARG A 87 -6.81 -10.97 8.98
C ARG A 87 -6.67 -12.36 8.37
N GLN A 88 -7.24 -12.59 7.19
CA GLN A 88 -7.22 -13.89 6.52
C GLN A 88 -5.91 -14.15 5.76
N ASP A 89 -5.09 -13.14 5.50
CA ASP A 89 -3.80 -13.28 4.81
C ASP A 89 -2.65 -12.78 5.69
N ALA A 90 -1.99 -13.71 6.37
CA ALA A 90 -0.86 -13.43 7.26
C ALA A 90 0.36 -12.81 6.55
N ARG A 91 0.38 -12.78 5.20
CA ARG A 91 1.44 -12.12 4.44
C ARG A 91 1.22 -10.62 4.32
N ILE A 92 0.02 -10.12 4.60
CA ILE A 92 -0.36 -8.71 4.45
C ILE A 92 -0.54 -8.09 5.82
N GLU A 93 0.21 -7.04 6.10
CA GLU A 93 0.18 -6.32 7.37
C GLU A 93 -0.16 -4.84 7.17
N VAL A 94 -0.96 -4.27 8.06
CA VAL A 94 -1.33 -2.84 8.04
C VAL A 94 -0.58 -2.08 9.13
N LEU A 95 0.26 -1.15 8.70
CA LEU A 95 1.08 -0.30 9.56
C LEU A 95 0.51 1.13 9.61
N SER A 96 0.39 1.66 10.83
CA SER A 96 0.06 3.07 11.05
C SER A 96 1.35 3.91 11.03
N LEU A 97 1.43 4.87 10.13
CA LEU A 97 2.53 5.83 10.07
C LEU A 97 2.17 7.09 10.87
N ALA A 98 3.10 7.60 11.66
CA ALA A 98 2.91 8.88 12.34
C ALA A 98 2.69 9.99 11.30
N SER A 99 1.63 10.79 11.45
CA SER A 99 1.38 11.98 10.63
C SER A 99 2.44 13.05 10.87
N ARG A 100 3.66 12.83 10.37
CA ARG A 100 4.77 13.79 10.42
C ARG A 100 5.05 14.31 9.02
N TYR A 101 4.70 15.56 8.80
CA TYR A 101 5.08 16.28 7.60
C TYR A 101 6.62 16.42 7.53
N PRO A 102 7.31 16.04 6.44
CA PRO A 102 6.81 15.48 5.17
C PRO A 102 7.08 13.96 5.01
N ALA A 103 6.06 13.11 5.18
CA ALA A 103 6.16 11.63 5.08
C ALA A 103 5.91 11.05 3.67
N GLY A 104 5.49 11.85 2.69
CA GLY A 104 5.08 11.36 1.35
C GLY A 104 6.23 10.98 0.40
N SER A 105 7.49 11.09 0.81
CA SER A 105 8.63 10.71 -0.04
C SER A 105 8.95 9.23 0.11
N ALA A 106 8.99 8.48 -0.99
CA ALA A 106 9.39 7.07 -1.03
C ALA A 106 10.75 6.78 -0.34
N LYS A 107 11.56 7.81 -0.09
CA LYS A 107 12.82 7.72 0.69
C LYS A 107 12.63 7.57 2.20
N GLN A 108 11.49 7.95 2.78
CA GLN A 108 11.22 7.80 4.22
C GLN A 108 10.45 6.53 4.58
N LEU A 109 9.70 5.95 3.63
CA LEU A 109 9.00 4.67 3.80
C LEU A 109 9.94 3.45 3.94
N ILE A 110 11.23 3.60 3.64
CA ILE A 110 12.23 2.51 3.61
C ILE A 110 13.23 2.62 4.79
N GLN A 111 13.18 3.71 5.59
CA GLN A 111 14.11 3.92 6.71
C GLN A 111 13.60 3.37 8.04
#